data_AF-A0A535WTL0-F1
#
_entry.id   AF-A0A535WTL0-F1
#
_cell.length_a   1.000
_cell.length_b   1.000
_cell.length_c   1.000
_cell.angle_alpha   90.00
_cell.angle_beta   90.00
_cell.angle_gamma   90.00
#
_symmetry.space_group_name_H-M   'P 1'
#
loop_
_entity.id
_entity.type
_entity.pdbx_description
1 polymer ?
#
loop_
_entity_poly.entity_id
_entity_poly.type
_entity_poly.pdbx_seq_one_letter_code
_entity_poly.pdbx_strand_id
1 'polypeptide(L)'
;MGWIALAIVVAVLLVGVALFYNRFVSLRQQVRAAYSDVDVQLKTNAIAAGAEPPAERATAETALSGALKSLFAVAEAYPQLQAVQEFKDLSSNLTATEDTLQYARRYYNAQVRDYNTAIATFPGLVLAPLMGFTPYQFFEMEAPADRELPKVTFS
;
A
#
# COMPACT_ATOMS: atom_id res chain seq x y z
N MET A 1 -39.26 -34.87 9.17
CA MET A 1 -38.11 -34.54 10.06
C MET A 1 -36.83 -34.24 9.28
N GLY A 2 -36.13 -35.21 8.68
CA GLY A 2 -34.78 -35.00 8.10
C GLY A 2 -34.61 -33.79 7.16
N TRP A 3 -35.60 -33.50 6.31
CA TRP A 3 -35.62 -32.33 5.41
C TRP A 3 -35.50 -30.98 6.15
N ILE A 4 -36.03 -30.88 7.38
CA ILE A 4 -35.96 -29.66 8.20
C ILE A 4 -34.52 -29.46 8.72
N ALA A 5 -33.86 -30.54 9.16
CA ALA A 5 -32.46 -30.49 9.57
C ALA A 5 -31.55 -30.09 8.39
N LEU A 6 -31.80 -30.64 7.20
CA LEU A 6 -31.08 -30.25 5.98
C LEU A 6 -31.31 -28.78 5.62
N ALA A 7 -32.55 -28.28 5.70
CA ALA A 7 -32.87 -26.88 5.46
C ALA A 7 -32.16 -25.93 6.46
N ILE A 8 -32.08 -26.31 7.74
CA ILE A 8 -31.34 -25.55 8.77
C ILE A 8 -29.84 -25.54 8.46
N VAL A 9 -29.23 -26.67 8.10
CA VAL A 9 -27.81 -26.73 7.73
C VAL A 9 -27.52 -25.87 6.50
N VAL A 10 -28.37 -25.92 5.47
CA VAL A 10 -28.25 -25.06 4.28
C VAL A 10 -28.40 -23.58 4.65
N ALA A 11 -29.35 -23.20 5.51
CA ALA A 11 -29.51 -21.82 5.96
C ALA A 11 -28.29 -21.32 6.74
N VAL A 12 -27.72 -22.13 7.64
CA VAL A 12 -26.49 -21.79 8.37
C VAL A 12 -25.30 -21.61 7.42
N LEU A 13 -25.15 -22.48 6.42
CA LEU A 13 -24.11 -22.35 5.40
C LEU A 13 -24.28 -21.08 4.55
N LEU A 14 -25.50 -20.77 4.11
CA LEU A 14 -25.80 -19.55 3.34
C LEU A 14 -25.52 -18.27 4.16
N VAL A 15 -25.92 -18.24 5.43
CA VAL A 15 -25.59 -17.12 6.34
C VAL A 15 -24.08 -17.00 6.56
N GLY A 16 -23.37 -18.13 6.75
CA GLY A 16 -21.92 -18.15 6.87
C GLY A 16 -21.22 -17.58 5.63
N VAL A 17 -21.64 -17.99 4.43
CA VAL A 17 -21.12 -17.47 3.16
C VAL A 17 -21.44 -15.99 2.98
N ALA A 18 -22.66 -15.53 3.32
CA ALA A 18 -23.02 -14.11 3.23
C ALA A 18 -22.19 -13.21 4.17
N LEU A 19 -21.99 -13.64 5.42
CA LEU A 19 -21.11 -12.94 6.37
C LEU A 19 -19.66 -12.89 5.88
N PHE A 20 -19.18 -13.98 5.27
CA PHE A 20 -17.83 -14.07 4.74
C PHE A 20 -17.63 -13.20 3.48
N TYR A 21 -18.61 -13.18 2.57
CA TYR A 21 -18.65 -12.30 1.41
C TYR A 21 -18.58 -10.83 1.82
N ASN A 22 -19.38 -10.40 2.80
CA ASN A 22 -19.37 -9.02 3.29
C ASN A 22 -17.98 -8.62 3.84
N ARG A 23 -17.28 -9.53 4.54
CA ARG A 23 -15.90 -9.31 5.01
C ARG A 23 -14.90 -9.22 3.85
N PHE A 24 -15.10 -9.98 2.78
CA PHE A 24 -14.19 -9.97 1.63
C PHE A 24 -14.40 -8.74 0.74
N VAL A 25 -15.65 -8.29 0.58
CA VAL A 25 -15.98 -7.01 -0.06
C VAL A 25 -15.35 -5.84 0.72
N SER A 26 -15.45 -5.81 2.05
CA SER A 26 -14.87 -4.71 2.85
C SER A 26 -13.33 -4.71 2.84
N LEU A 27 -12.68 -5.87 2.84
CA LEU A 27 -11.21 -5.95 2.64
C LEU A 27 -10.80 -5.47 1.24
N ARG A 28 -11.54 -5.85 0.19
CA ARG A 28 -11.29 -5.36 -1.18
C ARG A 28 -11.54 -3.86 -1.32
N GLN A 29 -12.50 -3.31 -0.58
CA GLN A 29 -12.75 -1.87 -0.50
C GLN A 29 -11.61 -1.14 0.22
N GLN A 30 -11.07 -1.68 1.32
CA GLN A 30 -9.93 -1.09 2.03
C GLN A 30 -8.66 -1.03 1.16
N VAL A 31 -8.33 -2.09 0.42
CA VAL A 31 -7.20 -2.06 -0.54
C VAL A 31 -7.43 -1.03 -1.65
N ARG A 32 -8.66 -0.91 -2.17
CA ARG A 32 -9.01 0.10 -3.18
C ARG A 32 -8.96 1.53 -2.66
N ALA A 33 -9.42 1.76 -1.43
CA ALA A 33 -9.35 3.07 -0.77
C ALA A 33 -7.90 3.49 -0.54
N ALA A 34 -7.09 2.60 0.05
CA ALA A 34 -5.66 2.85 0.24
C ALA A 34 -4.93 3.12 -1.09
N TYR A 35 -5.33 2.46 -2.19
CA TYR A 35 -4.80 2.75 -3.52
C TYR A 35 -5.24 4.14 -4.04
N SER A 36 -6.51 4.52 -3.88
CA SER A 36 -6.97 5.86 -4.28
C SER A 36 -6.34 6.96 -3.44
N ASP A 37 -6.09 6.73 -2.15
CA ASP A 37 -5.45 7.70 -1.26
C ASP A 37 -3.98 7.92 -1.68
N VAL A 38 -3.28 6.86 -2.10
CA VAL A 38 -1.96 6.95 -2.75
C VAL A 38 -2.05 7.72 -4.07
N ASP A 39 -2.91 7.30 -5.01
CA ASP A 39 -3.00 7.95 -6.34
C ASP A 39 -3.50 9.40 -6.27
N VAL A 40 -4.31 9.79 -5.28
CA VAL A 40 -4.72 11.20 -5.04
C VAL A 40 -3.56 12.04 -4.50
N GLN A 41 -2.78 11.54 -3.53
CA GLN A 41 -1.58 12.24 -3.06
C GLN A 41 -0.56 12.36 -4.20
N LEU A 42 -0.30 11.26 -4.91
CA LEU A 42 0.57 11.25 -6.08
C LEU A 42 0.09 12.18 -7.19
N LYS A 43 -1.21 12.21 -7.53
CA LYS A 43 -1.76 13.16 -8.52
C LYS A 43 -1.69 14.60 -8.05
N THR A 44 -1.87 14.88 -6.76
CA THR A 44 -1.76 16.25 -6.24
C THR A 44 -0.34 16.80 -6.46
N ASN A 45 0.68 15.93 -6.34
CA ASN A 45 2.07 16.26 -6.64
C ASN A 45 2.36 16.24 -8.16
N ALA A 46 1.87 15.21 -8.87
CA ALA A 46 2.17 14.91 -10.27
C ALA A 46 1.22 15.56 -11.30
N ILE A 47 0.26 16.38 -10.87
CA ILE A 47 -0.40 17.36 -11.77
C ILE A 47 0.62 18.39 -12.28
N ALA A 48 1.79 18.52 -11.65
CA ALA A 48 2.96 19.17 -12.21
C ALA A 48 3.75 18.32 -13.25
N ALA A 49 3.55 16.99 -13.30
CA ALA A 49 4.41 16.06 -14.05
C ALA A 49 3.75 14.71 -14.44
N GLY A 50 2.80 14.71 -15.38
CA GLY A 50 2.49 13.53 -16.22
C GLY A 50 1.63 12.41 -15.62
N ALA A 51 1.11 11.53 -16.50
CA ALA A 51 0.10 10.51 -16.16
C ALA A 51 0.53 9.08 -16.55
N GLU A 52 1.67 8.62 -16.02
CA GLU A 52 2.31 7.33 -16.36
C GLU A 52 1.80 6.14 -15.50
N PRO A 53 2.22 4.88 -15.74
CA PRO A 53 1.80 3.71 -14.96
C PRO A 53 2.39 3.62 -13.54
N PRO A 54 1.76 2.88 -12.58
CA PRO A 54 2.14 2.95 -11.16
C PRO A 54 3.53 2.41 -10.82
N ALA A 55 3.97 1.32 -11.45
CA ALA A 55 5.28 0.70 -11.18
C ALA A 55 6.43 1.56 -11.75
N GLU A 56 6.26 2.10 -12.95
CA GLU A 56 7.25 2.97 -13.59
C GLU A 56 7.36 4.30 -12.82
N ARG A 57 6.22 4.89 -12.41
CA ARG A 57 6.20 6.05 -11.49
C ARG A 57 6.93 5.78 -10.17
N ALA A 58 6.79 4.61 -9.55
CA ALA A 58 7.45 4.32 -8.27
C ALA A 58 8.97 4.54 -8.36
N THR A 59 9.60 4.06 -9.43
CA THR A 59 11.03 4.25 -9.69
C THR A 59 11.40 5.70 -10.03
N ALA A 60 10.55 6.41 -10.77
CA ALA A 60 10.74 7.84 -11.07
C ALA A 60 10.61 8.72 -9.82
N GLU A 61 9.68 8.40 -8.92
CA GLU A 61 9.49 9.07 -7.63
C GLU A 61 10.73 8.91 -6.74
N THR A 62 11.31 7.72 -6.64
CA THR A 62 12.50 7.53 -5.79
C THR A 62 13.78 8.07 -6.44
N ALA A 63 13.85 8.15 -7.77
CA ALA A 63 14.87 8.97 -8.45
C ALA A 63 14.72 10.46 -8.07
N LEU A 64 13.49 10.98 -7.97
CA LEU A 64 13.22 12.35 -7.51
C LEU A 64 13.56 12.54 -6.02
N SER A 65 13.16 11.63 -5.12
CA SER A 65 13.54 11.69 -3.69
C SER A 65 15.06 11.57 -3.49
N GLY A 66 15.76 10.84 -4.35
CA GLY A 66 17.22 10.82 -4.42
C GLY A 66 17.80 12.16 -4.89
N ALA A 67 17.24 12.77 -5.93
CA ALA A 67 17.62 14.10 -6.40
C ALA A 67 17.39 15.17 -5.33
N LEU A 68 16.27 15.13 -4.59
CA LEU A 68 16.00 16.04 -3.46
C LEU A 68 17.02 15.88 -2.34
N LYS A 69 17.40 14.65 -1.97
CA LYS A 69 18.49 14.41 -1.00
C LYS A 69 19.82 15.01 -1.49
N SER A 70 20.12 14.92 -2.79
CA SER A 70 21.31 15.57 -3.37
C SER A 70 21.22 17.10 -3.35
N LEU A 71 20.03 17.68 -3.56
CA LEU A 71 19.79 19.12 -3.48
C LEU A 71 19.99 19.65 -2.05
N PHE A 72 19.56 18.89 -1.03
CA PHE A 72 19.81 19.26 0.37
C PHE A 72 21.30 19.17 0.74
N ALA A 73 22.04 18.17 0.25
CA ALA A 73 23.50 18.11 0.42
C ALA A 73 24.23 19.28 -0.26
N VAL A 74 23.72 19.78 -1.39
CA VAL A 74 24.21 21.02 -2.02
C VAL A 74 23.82 22.26 -1.20
N ALA A 75 22.62 22.28 -0.58
CA ALA A 75 22.19 23.37 0.28
C ALA A 75 23.01 23.46 1.59
N GLU A 76 23.58 22.37 2.10
CA GLU A 76 24.58 22.41 3.20
C GLU A 76 25.87 23.13 2.78
N ALA A 77 26.30 23.00 1.52
CA ALA A 77 27.47 23.70 1.00
C ALA A 77 27.25 25.22 0.78
N TYR A 78 26.00 25.69 0.80
CA TYR A 78 25.63 27.09 0.54
C TYR A 78 24.69 27.68 1.62
N PRO A 79 25.20 28.05 2.80
CA PRO A 79 24.39 28.56 3.92
C PRO A 79 23.48 29.76 3.58
N GLN A 80 23.88 30.59 2.61
CA GLN A 80 23.07 31.72 2.12
C GLN A 80 21.75 31.29 1.46
N LEU A 81 21.64 30.08 0.91
CA LEU A 81 20.37 29.55 0.38
C LEU A 81 19.45 29.11 1.53
N GLN A 82 20.01 28.52 2.59
CA GLN A 82 19.24 28.15 3.79
C GLN A 82 18.66 29.36 4.53
N ALA A 83 19.21 30.56 4.31
CA ALA A 83 18.71 31.79 4.94
C ALA A 83 17.41 32.32 4.31
N VAL A 84 17.09 31.94 3.07
CA VAL A 84 15.88 32.38 2.34
C VAL A 84 14.64 31.71 2.94
N GLN A 85 13.64 32.50 3.31
CA GLN A 85 12.45 31.99 3.99
C GLN A 85 11.64 31.05 3.09
N GLU A 86 11.44 31.45 1.83
CA GLU A 86 10.75 30.67 0.81
C GLU A 86 11.42 29.31 0.53
N PHE A 87 12.74 29.22 0.70
CA PHE A 87 13.47 27.95 0.58
C PHE A 87 13.24 27.03 1.79
N LYS A 88 13.20 27.58 3.01
CA LYS A 88 12.83 26.81 4.22
C LYS A 88 11.40 26.29 4.13
N ASP A 89 10.48 27.14 3.68
CA ASP A 89 9.07 26.78 3.56
C ASP A 89 8.86 25.70 2.48
N LEU A 90 9.53 25.82 1.33
CA LEU A 90 9.56 24.77 0.31
C LEU A 90 10.17 23.46 0.84
N SER A 91 11.32 23.53 1.53
CA SER A 91 11.98 22.37 2.16
C SER A 91 11.07 21.65 3.15
N SER A 92 10.37 22.42 4.00
CA SER A 92 9.42 21.90 4.98
C SER A 92 8.24 21.18 4.31
N ASN A 93 7.63 21.82 3.31
CA ASN A 93 6.52 21.25 2.54
C ASN A 93 6.95 19.97 1.79
N LEU A 94 8.12 19.96 1.14
CA LEU A 94 8.64 18.77 0.46
C LEU A 94 8.91 17.61 1.44
N THR A 95 9.44 17.90 2.62
CA THR A 95 9.67 16.88 3.67
C THR A 95 8.36 16.29 4.16
N ALA A 96 7.36 17.14 4.46
CA ALA A 96 6.03 16.68 4.86
C ALA A 96 5.32 15.86 3.77
N THR A 97 5.54 16.19 2.49
CA THR A 97 4.99 15.44 1.34
C THR A 97 5.68 14.08 1.15
N GLU A 98 7.00 13.99 1.37
CA GLU A 98 7.73 12.72 1.37
C GLU A 98 7.26 11.82 2.53
N ASP A 99 7.07 12.38 3.74
CA ASP A 99 6.54 11.65 4.90
C ASP A 99 5.12 11.11 4.65
N THR A 100 4.22 11.90 4.04
CA THR A 100 2.86 11.41 3.69
C THR A 100 2.89 10.35 2.59
N LEU A 101 3.77 10.48 1.60
CA LEU A 101 3.97 9.44 0.58
C LEU A 101 4.49 8.13 1.17
N GLN A 102 5.50 8.17 2.05
CA GLN A 102 6.01 6.99 2.74
C GLN A 102 4.93 6.35 3.65
N TYR A 103 4.12 7.17 4.34
CA TYR A 103 2.96 6.68 5.09
C TYR A 103 1.95 5.97 4.18
N ALA A 104 1.59 6.58 3.05
CA ALA A 104 0.61 6.04 2.11
C ALA A 104 1.09 4.72 1.46
N ARG A 105 2.35 4.67 1.00
CA ARG A 105 3.02 3.43 0.51
C ARG A 105 2.98 2.31 1.57
N ARG A 106 3.25 2.63 2.84
CA ARG A 106 3.17 1.67 3.96
C ARG A 106 1.74 1.22 4.27
N TYR A 107 0.78 2.15 4.26
CA TYR A 107 -0.63 1.86 4.54
C TYR A 107 -1.24 0.93 3.49
N TYR A 108 -1.03 1.22 2.20
CA TYR A 108 -1.42 0.33 1.11
C TYR A 108 -0.83 -1.07 1.27
N ASN A 109 0.48 -1.17 1.55
CA ASN A 109 1.13 -2.45 1.74
C ASN A 109 0.63 -3.25 2.96
N ALA A 110 0.18 -2.58 4.03
CA ALA A 110 -0.52 -3.24 5.13
C ALA A 110 -1.89 -3.80 4.70
N GLN A 111 -2.69 -3.03 3.97
CA GLN A 111 -4.00 -3.49 3.47
C GLN A 111 -3.87 -4.65 2.47
N VAL A 112 -2.90 -4.59 1.56
CA VAL A 112 -2.58 -5.67 0.61
C VAL A 112 -2.17 -6.94 1.36
N ARG A 113 -1.31 -6.84 2.39
CA ARG A 113 -0.94 -7.98 3.23
C ARG A 113 -2.18 -8.62 3.86
N ASP A 114 -3.00 -7.83 4.52
CA ASP A 114 -4.11 -8.33 5.35
C ASP A 114 -5.24 -8.93 4.48
N TYR A 115 -5.48 -8.37 3.30
CA TYR A 115 -6.32 -8.98 2.26
C TYR A 115 -5.71 -10.29 1.72
N ASN A 116 -4.42 -10.29 1.35
CA ASN A 116 -3.75 -11.48 0.80
C ASN A 116 -3.70 -12.63 1.82
N THR A 117 -3.48 -12.34 3.10
CA THR A 117 -3.58 -13.31 4.19
C THR A 117 -5.01 -13.82 4.36
N ALA A 118 -6.03 -12.96 4.23
CA ALA A 118 -7.42 -13.37 4.34
C ALA A 118 -7.86 -14.33 3.21
N ILE A 119 -7.46 -14.08 1.95
CA ILE A 119 -7.77 -15.00 0.84
C ILE A 119 -6.97 -16.32 0.92
N ALA A 120 -5.76 -16.30 1.51
CA ALA A 120 -4.90 -17.49 1.61
C ALA A 120 -5.23 -18.41 2.81
N THR A 121 -5.89 -17.88 3.86
CA THR A 121 -6.26 -18.62 5.07
C THR A 121 -7.63 -19.29 4.90
N PHE A 122 -7.89 -20.43 5.54
CA PHE A 122 -9.23 -21.04 5.58
C PHE A 122 -10.25 -20.13 6.30
N PRO A 123 -11.51 -20.00 5.82
CA PRO A 123 -12.10 -20.62 4.62
C PRO A 123 -11.91 -19.81 3.33
N GLY A 124 -11.14 -18.72 3.37
CA GLY A 124 -10.79 -17.88 2.21
C GLY A 124 -10.22 -18.68 1.04
N LEU A 125 -9.32 -19.63 1.32
CA LEU A 125 -8.70 -20.49 0.30
C LEU A 125 -9.72 -21.20 -0.62
N VAL A 126 -10.91 -21.52 -0.10
CA VAL A 126 -12.00 -22.18 -0.87
C VAL A 126 -12.94 -21.15 -1.50
N LEU A 127 -13.33 -20.12 -0.74
CA LEU A 127 -14.38 -19.19 -1.14
C LEU A 127 -13.86 -18.04 -2.04
N ALA A 128 -12.60 -17.65 -1.92
CA ALA A 128 -11.97 -16.60 -2.72
C ALA A 128 -12.01 -16.88 -4.24
N PRO A 129 -11.53 -18.04 -4.75
CA PRO A 129 -11.57 -18.31 -6.19
C PRO A 129 -13.01 -18.44 -6.72
N LEU A 130 -13.92 -19.05 -5.95
CA LEU A 130 -15.34 -19.18 -6.32
C LEU A 130 -16.04 -17.82 -6.49
N MET A 131 -15.57 -16.78 -5.80
CA MET A 131 -16.13 -15.43 -5.83
C MET A 131 -15.24 -14.40 -6.56
N GLY A 132 -14.19 -14.85 -7.27
CA GLY A 132 -13.33 -13.98 -8.08
C GLY A 132 -12.39 -13.04 -7.30
N PHE A 133 -12.00 -13.39 -6.07
CA PHE A 133 -11.01 -12.65 -5.28
C PHE A 133 -9.59 -13.16 -5.56
N THR A 134 -8.86 -12.45 -6.42
CA THR A 134 -7.43 -12.66 -6.69
C THR A 134 -6.56 -11.89 -5.69
N PRO A 135 -5.30 -12.29 -5.44
CA PRO A 135 -4.35 -11.48 -4.66
C PRO A 135 -4.11 -10.11 -5.29
N TYR A 136 -3.72 -9.15 -4.45
CA TYR A 136 -3.16 -7.86 -4.88
C TYR A 136 -1.63 -7.90 -4.78
N GLN A 137 -0.95 -7.17 -5.66
CA GLN A 137 0.50 -6.98 -5.57
C GLN A 137 0.83 -5.91 -4.53
N PHE A 138 1.99 -6.03 -3.89
CA PHE A 138 2.52 -4.99 -3.03
C PHE A 138 3.07 -3.84 -3.88
N PHE A 139 2.99 -2.61 -3.38
CA PHE A 139 3.77 -1.51 -3.92
C PHE A 139 5.24 -1.77 -3.58
N GLU A 140 6.11 -1.79 -4.58
CA GLU A 140 7.51 -2.15 -4.39
C GLU A 140 8.17 -1.12 -3.47
N MET A 141 8.64 -1.59 -2.31
CA MET A 141 9.65 -0.89 -1.53
C MET A 141 10.98 -1.27 -2.17
N GLU A 142 11.62 -0.31 -2.83
CA GLU A 142 12.86 -0.55 -3.56
C GLU A 142 14.01 -0.97 -2.63
N ALA A 143 15.08 -1.51 -3.23
CA ALA A 143 16.18 -2.19 -2.56
C ALA A 143 15.74 -3.41 -1.70
N PRO A 144 15.63 -4.61 -2.29
CA PRO A 144 15.48 -5.86 -1.53
C PRO A 144 16.70 -6.25 -0.65
N ALA A 145 17.68 -5.36 -0.49
CA ALA A 145 18.91 -5.58 0.28
C ALA A 145 18.65 -5.70 1.81
N ASP A 146 17.80 -4.85 2.37
CA ASP A 146 17.57 -4.77 3.83
C ASP A 146 16.60 -5.84 4.38
N ARG A 147 16.40 -6.94 3.65
CA ARG A 147 15.59 -8.10 4.09
C ARG A 147 16.35 -9.42 4.16
N GLU A 148 17.69 -9.38 4.15
CA GLU A 148 18.48 -10.49 4.67
C GLU A 148 18.30 -10.57 6.20
N LEU A 149 17.24 -11.27 6.62
CA LEU A 149 17.08 -11.71 8.01
C LEU A 149 18.37 -12.42 8.44
N PRO A 150 19.09 -11.94 9.47
CA PRO A 150 20.36 -12.53 9.85
C PRO A 150 20.12 -13.98 10.28
N LYS A 151 20.61 -14.93 9.47
CA LYS A 151 20.46 -16.37 9.71
C LYS A 151 21.34 -16.75 10.90
N VAL A 152 20.77 -16.63 12.10
CA VAL A 152 21.44 -16.96 13.37
C VAL A 152 21.73 -18.46 13.40
N THR A 153 22.90 -18.81 12.85
CA THR A 153 23.36 -20.18 12.74
C THR A 153 24.11 -20.51 14.03
N PHE A 154 23.36 -21.01 15.01
CA PHE A 154 23.95 -21.50 16.25
C PHE A 154 24.87 -22.69 15.94
N SER A 155 26.09 -22.65 16.49
CA SER A 155 27.10 -23.70 16.41
C SER A 155 27.03 -24.63 17.62
#